data_AF-A0A9C7QBG5-F1
#
_entry.id   AF-A0A9C7QBG5-F1
#
_cell.length_a   1.000
_cell.length_b   1.000
_cell.length_c   1.000
_cell.angle_alpha   90.00
_cell.angle_beta   90.00
_cell.angle_gamma   90.00
#
_symmetry.space_group_name_H-M   'P 1'
#
loop_
_entity.id
_entity.type
_entity.pdbx_description
1 polymer ?
#
loop_
_entity_poly.entity_id
_entity_poly.type
_entity_poly.pdbx_seq_one_letter_code
_entity_poly.pdbx_strand_id
1 'polypeptide(L)'
;MPERGYAENAAGGGLLSLLYRLRRGDSVTVGTDTGPLRSPRQFTVERIAEERSARDDEIYYRVHLRGSRDGHYVVMPEKPQGKGAHVPPELFYQHPNDSDRWGEPAEDTEGSVVFLRVTAGTPVSTE
;
A
#
# COMPACT_ATOMS: atom_id res chain seq x y z
N MET A 1 21.24 -1.29 -15.79
CA MET A 1 20.50 -0.47 -14.81
C MET A 1 19.49 0.34 -15.59
N PRO A 2 18.25 -0.11 -15.79
CA PRO A 2 17.26 0.68 -16.53
C PRO A 2 16.77 1.82 -15.63
N GLU A 3 16.77 3.03 -16.18
CA GLU A 3 16.40 4.26 -15.51
C GLU A 3 14.90 4.29 -15.19
N ARG A 4 14.56 4.54 -13.92
CA ARG A 4 13.19 4.69 -13.41
C ARG A 4 12.62 6.04 -13.86
N GLY A 5 12.28 6.16 -15.14
CA GLY A 5 11.84 7.40 -15.75
C GLY A 5 10.33 7.61 -15.75
N TYR A 6 9.65 7.68 -14.60
CA TYR A 6 8.23 8.11 -14.57
C TYR A 6 7.78 8.89 -13.33
N ALA A 7 8.67 9.21 -12.39
CA ALA A 7 8.28 9.87 -11.13
C ALA A 7 8.05 11.40 -11.22
N GLU A 8 8.31 12.05 -12.36
CA GLU A 8 8.44 13.52 -12.37
C GLU A 8 7.16 14.32 -12.63
N ASN A 9 6.06 13.76 -13.16
CA ASN A 9 4.98 14.60 -13.73
C ASN A 9 3.55 14.38 -13.22
N ALA A 10 3.37 13.77 -12.05
CA ALA A 10 2.12 13.87 -11.31
C ALA A 10 2.41 14.46 -9.93
N ALA A 11 1.42 15.04 -9.27
CA ALA A 11 1.51 15.60 -7.92
C ALA A 11 1.80 14.55 -6.81
N GLY A 12 2.67 13.57 -7.08
CA GLY A 12 2.94 12.36 -6.30
C GLY A 12 4.35 12.24 -5.73
N GLY A 13 5.26 13.20 -5.98
CA GLY A 13 6.63 13.12 -5.44
C GLY A 13 6.68 13.06 -3.92
N GLY A 14 5.89 13.88 -3.22
CA GLY A 14 5.82 13.89 -1.75
C GLY A 14 5.15 12.66 -1.15
N LEU A 15 4.02 12.23 -1.73
CA LEU A 15 3.25 11.09 -1.23
C LEU A 15 4.00 9.77 -1.44
N LEU A 16 4.57 9.56 -2.64
CA LEU A 16 5.39 8.38 -2.92
C LEU A 16 6.64 8.35 -2.04
N SER A 17 7.34 9.49 -1.89
CA SER A 17 8.49 9.60 -0.99
C SER A 17 8.14 9.25 0.46
N LEU A 18 6.93 9.60 0.92
CA LEU A 18 6.45 9.25 2.26
C LEU A 18 6.21 7.73 2.37
N LEU A 19 5.53 7.12 1.40
CA LEU A 19 5.26 5.69 1.35
C LEU A 19 6.55 4.86 1.37
N TYR A 20 7.58 5.30 0.64
CA TYR A 20 8.90 4.66 0.62
C TYR A 20 9.72 4.85 1.92
N ARG A 21 9.25 5.68 2.86
CA ARG A 21 9.93 5.97 4.14
C ARG A 21 9.19 5.43 5.36
N LEU A 22 7.98 4.89 5.17
CA LEU A 22 7.23 4.25 6.24
C LEU A 22 8.05 3.14 6.89
N ARG A 23 7.72 2.82 8.14
CA ARG A 23 8.34 1.75 8.91
C ARG A 23 7.27 0.95 9.62
N ARG A 24 7.59 -0.31 9.91
CA ARG A 24 6.75 -1.15 10.77
C ARG A 24 6.49 -0.44 12.10
N GLY A 25 5.23 -0.41 12.52
CA GLY A 25 4.77 0.26 13.74
C GLY A 25 4.29 1.70 13.53
N ASP A 26 4.57 2.32 12.39
CA ASP A 26 4.00 3.64 12.08
C ASP A 26 2.48 3.58 12.04
N SER A 27 1.82 4.62 12.54
CA SER A 27 0.38 4.80 12.34
C SER A 27 0.14 5.72 11.15
N VAL A 28 -0.70 5.27 10.22
CA VAL A 28 -1.03 6.02 9.02
C VAL A 28 -2.53 6.21 8.93
N THR A 29 -2.97 7.45 8.71
CA THR A 29 -4.34 7.73 8.29
C THR A 29 -4.36 7.88 6.77
N VAL A 30 -5.13 7.03 6.10
CA VAL A 30 -5.26 7.02 4.63
C VAL A 30 -6.64 7.53 4.25
N GLY A 31 -6.70 8.40 3.24
CA GLY A 31 -7.94 8.75 2.55
C GLY A 31 -7.84 8.46 1.06
N THR A 32 -8.94 8.00 0.47
CA THR A 32 -9.07 7.72 -0.95
C THR A 32 -10.17 8.56 -1.62
N ASP A 33 -10.15 8.66 -2.95
CA ASP A 33 -11.09 9.48 -3.71
C ASP A 33 -12.12 8.69 -4.54
N THR A 34 -11.80 7.45 -4.91
CA THR A 34 -12.48 6.74 -6.01
C THR A 34 -13.04 5.37 -5.61
N GLY A 35 -12.86 4.95 -4.36
CA GLY A 35 -13.23 3.61 -3.89
C GLY A 35 -14.17 3.57 -2.68
N PRO A 36 -14.44 2.37 -2.15
CA PRO A 36 -15.37 2.14 -1.05
C PRO A 36 -14.96 2.75 0.29
N LEU A 37 -13.70 3.15 0.48
CA LEU A 37 -13.25 3.86 1.67
C LEU A 37 -13.78 5.31 1.68
N ARG A 38 -15.04 5.48 2.11
CA ARG A 38 -15.74 6.78 2.13
C ARG A 38 -15.20 7.77 3.17
N SER A 39 -14.39 7.33 4.11
CA SER A 39 -13.87 8.17 5.18
C SER A 39 -12.46 7.78 5.53
N PRO A 40 -11.59 8.77 5.81
CA PRO A 40 -10.22 8.50 6.19
C PRO A 40 -10.15 7.54 7.37
N ARG A 41 -9.27 6.54 7.26
CA ARG A 41 -9.14 5.49 8.28
C ARG A 41 -7.71 5.39 8.74
N GLN A 42 -7.55 5.14 10.04
CA GLN A 42 -6.25 4.89 10.65
C GLN A 42 -5.89 3.41 10.56
N PHE A 43 -4.63 3.16 10.22
CA PHE A 43 -4.02 1.84 10.14
C PHE A 43 -2.69 1.84 10.88
N THR A 44 -2.18 0.64 11.17
CA THR A 44 -0.80 0.44 11.63
C THR A 44 -0.01 -0.26 10.54
N VAL A 45 1.19 0.21 10.22
CA VAL A 45 2.08 -0.46 9.27
C VAL A 45 2.60 -1.76 9.91
N GLU A 46 2.26 -2.89 9.31
CA GLU A 46 2.70 -4.21 9.78
C GLU A 46 4.00 -4.64 9.12
N ARG A 47 4.10 -4.44 7.81
CA ARG A 47 5.23 -4.90 7.00
C ARG A 47 5.36 -4.04 5.77
N ILE A 48 6.60 -3.91 5.31
CA ILE A 48 6.93 -3.29 4.04
C ILE A 48 7.76 -4.31 3.28
N ALA A 49 7.45 -4.52 2.01
CA ALA A 49 8.13 -5.50 1.20
C ALA A 49 8.14 -5.13 -0.27
N GLU A 50 9.22 -5.53 -0.93
CA GLU A 50 9.28 -5.66 -2.37
C GLU A 50 8.82 -7.06 -2.74
N GLU A 51 7.73 -7.17 -3.50
CA GLU A 51 7.10 -8.43 -3.85
C GLU A 51 7.00 -8.57 -5.36
N ARG A 52 7.35 -9.76 -5.85
CA ARG A 52 7.23 -10.11 -7.26
C ARG A 52 5.77 -10.44 -7.57
N SER A 53 5.20 -9.77 -8.57
CA SER A 53 3.87 -10.10 -9.06
C SER A 53 3.92 -11.37 -9.90
N ALA A 54 2.97 -12.28 -9.69
CA ALA A 54 2.84 -13.49 -10.49
C ALA A 54 2.34 -13.20 -11.91
N ARG A 55 1.79 -11.99 -12.14
CA ARG A 55 1.15 -11.60 -13.41
C ARG A 55 2.15 -11.16 -14.48
N ASP A 56 3.13 -10.36 -14.08
CA ASP A 56 4.09 -9.73 -15.00
C ASP A 56 5.57 -9.98 -14.61
N ASP A 57 5.82 -10.73 -13.52
CA ASP A 57 7.14 -11.05 -13.00
C ASP A 57 7.96 -9.82 -12.52
N GLU A 58 7.31 -8.65 -12.44
CA GLU A 58 7.92 -7.42 -11.94
C GLU A 58 7.84 -7.31 -10.42
N ILE A 59 8.74 -6.51 -9.83
CA ILE A 59 8.83 -6.30 -8.39
C ILE A 59 8.12 -5.00 -8.04
N TYR A 60 7.13 -5.09 -7.16
CA TYR A 60 6.36 -3.95 -6.65
C TYR A 60 6.59 -3.74 -5.17
N TYR A 61 6.72 -2.48 -4.77
CA TYR A 61 6.75 -2.11 -3.36
C TYR A 61 5.35 -2.16 -2.76
N ARG A 62 5.21 -2.77 -1.58
CA ARG A 62 3.92 -2.98 -0.92
C ARG A 62 4.03 -2.62 0.55
N VAL A 63 3.10 -1.78 1.00
CA VAL A 63 2.95 -1.39 2.41
C VAL A 63 1.75 -2.14 2.98
N HIS A 64 2.02 -3.13 3.81
CA HIS A 64 1.01 -3.93 4.51
C HIS A 64 0.57 -3.22 5.78
N LEU A 65 -0.74 -3.08 5.94
CA LEU A 65 -1.41 -2.28 6.94
C LEU A 65 -2.44 -3.13 7.69
N ARG A 66 -2.53 -2.92 9.01
CA ARG A 66 -3.59 -3.48 9.85
C ARG A 66 -4.66 -2.44 10.13
N GLY A 67 -5.91 -2.78 9.80
CA GLY A 67 -7.08 -2.00 10.19
C GLY A 67 -7.56 -2.29 11.61
N SER A 68 -8.53 -1.52 12.09
CA SER A 68 -9.18 -1.69 13.40
C SER A 68 -10.25 -2.80 13.44
N ARG A 69 -10.74 -3.23 12.28
CA ARG A 69 -11.47 -4.49 12.08
C ARG A 69 -10.48 -5.45 11.44
N ASP A 70 -10.57 -6.75 11.73
CA ASP A 70 -9.64 -7.86 11.43
C ASP A 70 -9.25 -8.05 9.94
N GLY A 71 -8.92 -6.96 9.27
CA GLY A 71 -8.71 -6.80 7.86
C GLY A 71 -7.29 -6.34 7.61
N HIS A 72 -6.63 -7.07 6.72
CA HIS A 72 -5.34 -6.68 6.19
C HIS A 72 -5.57 -5.74 5.01
N TYR A 73 -4.73 -4.73 4.89
CA TYR A 73 -4.80 -3.76 3.83
C TYR A 73 -3.43 -3.61 3.20
N VAL A 74 -3.37 -3.28 1.92
CA VAL A 74 -2.10 -3.05 1.22
C VAL A 74 -2.18 -1.74 0.47
N VAL A 75 -1.21 -0.85 0.69
CA VAL A 75 -0.99 0.28 -0.21
C VAL A 75 0.09 -0.10 -1.20
N MET A 76 -0.23 0.06 -2.47
CA MET A 76 0.68 -0.16 -3.58
C MET A 76 1.01 1.20 -4.20
N PRO A 77 2.24 1.75 -4.00
CA PRO A 77 2.67 2.98 -4.65
C PRO A 77 2.72 2.85 -6.18
N GLU A 78 2.99 1.64 -6.64
CA GLU A 78 3.01 1.19 -8.03
C GLU A 78 2.32 -0.17 -8.06
N LYS A 79 1.66 -0.52 -9.17
CA LYS A 79 0.89 -1.77 -9.28
C LYS A 79 0.97 -2.42 -10.67
N PRO A 80 0.87 -3.76 -10.77
CA PRO A 80 0.77 -4.49 -12.02
C PRO A 80 -0.28 -3.93 -12.97
N GLN A 81 0.00 -4.00 -14.26
CA GLN A 81 -0.97 -3.57 -15.27
C GLN A 81 -2.26 -4.40 -15.13
N GLY A 82 -3.39 -3.70 -14.96
CA GLY A 82 -4.70 -4.33 -14.78
C GLY A 82 -4.95 -4.90 -13.37
N LYS A 83 -4.10 -4.59 -12.38
CA LYS A 83 -4.40 -4.77 -10.95
C LYS A 83 -5.10 -3.51 -10.43
N GLY A 84 -6.21 -3.67 -9.71
CA GLY A 84 -7.06 -2.55 -9.26
C GLY A 84 -7.70 -1.77 -10.41
N ALA A 85 -8.58 -0.83 -10.08
CA ALA A 85 -9.33 -0.04 -11.06
C ALA A 85 -8.99 1.46 -11.02
N HIS A 86 -8.14 1.89 -10.10
CA HIS A 86 -7.86 3.31 -9.87
C HIS A 86 -6.39 3.68 -10.15
N VAL A 87 -6.04 4.96 -9.97
CA VAL A 87 -4.69 5.45 -10.24
C VAL A 87 -3.80 5.16 -9.02
N PRO A 88 -2.59 4.61 -9.19
CA PRO A 88 -1.68 4.43 -8.06
C PRO A 88 -1.18 5.79 -7.51
N PRO A 89 -0.83 5.90 -6.20
CA PRO A 89 -0.89 4.87 -5.18
C PRO A 89 -2.32 4.43 -4.88
N GLU A 90 -2.59 3.13 -4.74
CA GLU A 90 -3.94 2.60 -4.49
C GLU A 90 -3.95 1.75 -3.21
N LEU A 91 -5.05 1.85 -2.45
CA LEU A 91 -5.29 1.03 -1.27
C LEU A 91 -6.13 -0.19 -1.66
N PHE A 92 -5.78 -1.34 -1.11
CA PHE A 92 -6.48 -2.60 -1.27
C PHE A 92 -6.88 -3.17 0.09
N TYR A 93 -8.03 -3.81 0.14
CA TYR A 93 -8.44 -4.69 1.23
C TYR A 93 -8.06 -6.13 0.88
N GLN A 94 -7.30 -6.77 1.76
CA GLN A 94 -6.90 -8.16 1.68
C GLN A 94 -7.74 -9.01 2.65
N HIS A 95 -8.44 -10.00 2.11
CA HIS A 95 -9.36 -10.83 2.89
C HIS A 95 -8.61 -11.70 3.93
N PRO A 96 -8.99 -11.67 5.21
CA PRO A 96 -8.27 -12.36 6.29
C PRO A 96 -8.35 -13.90 6.25
N ASN A 97 -9.29 -14.46 5.49
CA ASN A 97 -9.50 -15.92 5.39
C ASN A 97 -8.74 -16.56 4.22
N ASP A 98 -7.96 -15.79 3.47
CA ASP A 98 -7.23 -16.30 2.30
C ASP A 98 -5.87 -16.85 2.77
N SER A 99 -5.88 -18.14 3.14
CA SER A 99 -4.71 -18.87 3.62
C SER A 99 -3.92 -19.57 2.50
N ASP A 100 -4.25 -19.31 1.22
CA ASP A 100 -3.52 -19.90 0.10
C ASP A 100 -2.45 -18.95 -0.46
N ARG A 101 -1.21 -19.44 -0.34
CA ARG A 101 -0.01 -18.66 -0.05
C ARG A 101 0.96 -18.66 -1.24
N TRP A 102 0.45 -18.81 -2.48
CA TRP A 102 1.26 -19.05 -3.67
C TRP A 102 0.75 -18.34 -4.95
N GLY A 103 0.51 -17.04 -4.90
CA GLY A 103 0.31 -16.28 -6.14
C GLY A 103 0.18 -14.79 -5.91
N GLU A 104 -0.99 -14.36 -5.44
CA GLU A 104 -1.33 -12.99 -5.04
C GLU A 104 -2.62 -13.08 -4.22
N PRO A 105 -2.74 -12.42 -3.06
CA PRO A 105 -3.97 -12.46 -2.28
C PRO A 105 -5.16 -11.88 -3.07
N ALA A 106 -6.37 -12.38 -2.84
CA ALA A 106 -7.57 -11.69 -3.31
C ALA A 106 -7.65 -10.31 -2.66
N GLU A 107 -7.59 -9.28 -3.49
CA GLU A 107 -7.49 -7.88 -3.08
C GLU A 107 -8.58 -7.06 -3.74
N ASP A 108 -9.48 -6.50 -2.94
CA ASP A 108 -10.49 -5.57 -3.41
C ASP A 108 -9.95 -4.15 -3.32
N THR A 109 -10.21 -3.34 -4.34
CA THR A 109 -9.76 -1.96 -4.32
C THR A 109 -10.58 -1.08 -3.38
N GLU A 110 -9.88 -0.25 -2.60
CA GLU A 110 -10.43 0.76 -1.69
C GLU A 110 -10.28 2.19 -2.25
N GLY A 111 -9.66 2.36 -3.43
CA GLY A 111 -9.54 3.64 -4.15
C GLY A 111 -8.10 4.20 -4.25
N SER A 112 -7.90 5.20 -5.12
CA SER A 112 -6.63 5.93 -5.19
C SER A 112 -6.38 6.67 -3.89
N VAL A 113 -5.20 6.53 -3.32
CA VAL A 113 -4.76 7.25 -2.12
C VAL A 113 -4.45 8.69 -2.50
N VAL A 114 -5.23 9.62 -1.94
CA VAL A 114 -5.07 11.05 -2.20
C VAL A 114 -4.39 11.80 -1.06
N PHE A 115 -4.36 11.23 0.13
CA PHE A 115 -3.54 11.74 1.22
C PHE A 115 -3.15 10.67 2.23
N LEU A 116 -2.06 10.96 2.93
CA LEU A 116 -1.57 10.20 4.08
C LEU A 116 -1.17 11.15 5.20
N ARG A 117 -1.58 10.84 6.43
CA ARG A 117 -1.04 11.44 7.65
C ARG A 117 -0.28 10.37 8.41
N VAL A 118 0.98 10.64 8.73
CA VAL A 118 1.85 9.67 9.41
C VAL A 118 2.16 10.16 10.81
N THR A 119 2.02 9.25 11.76
CA THR A 119 2.53 9.40 13.13
C THR A 119 3.58 8.30 13.30
N ALA A 120 4.83 8.70 13.48
CA ALA A 120 5.93 7.76 13.62
C ALA A 120 5.69 6.84 14.83
N GLY A 121 5.83 5.54 14.60
CA GLY A 121 5.78 4.54 15.66
C GLY A 121 7.04 4.58 16.52
N THR A 122 6.96 4.02 17.73
CA THR A 122 8.17 3.77 18.51
C THR A 122 8.98 2.69 17.80
N PRO A 123 10.28 2.90 17.53
CA PRO A 123 11.10 1.86 16.91
C PRO A 123 11.08 0.62 17.79
N VAL A 124 10.72 -0.53 17.21
CA VAL A 124 10.81 -1.80 17.91
C VAL A 124 12.30 -2.14 17.99
N SER A 125 12.89 -2.02 19.20
CA SER A 125 14.25 -2.48 19.44
C SER A 125 14.35 -3.94 19.02
N THR A 126 15.23 -4.21 18.05
CA THR A 126 15.60 -5.57 17.68
C THR A 126 16.70 -5.97 18.66
N GLU A 127 16.36 -6.81 19.65
CA GLU A 127 17.35 -7.58 20.42
C GLU A 127 17.95 -8.69 19.54
#